data_AF-A0A521PU53-F1
#
_entry.id   AF-A0A521PU53-F1
#
_cell.length_a   1.000
_cell.length_b   1.000
_cell.length_c   1.000
_cell.angle_alpha   90.00
_cell.angle_beta   90.00
_cell.angle_gamma   90.00
#
_symmetry.space_group_name_H-M   'P 1'
#
loop_
_entity.id
_entity.type
_entity.pdbx_description
1 polymer ?
#
loop_
_entity_poly.entity_id
_entity_poly.type
_entity_poly.pdbx_seq_one_letter_code
_entity_poly.pdbx_strand_id
1 'polypeptide(L)'
;MTQDPPFRKIFDGVATHEKMLELRNRVPDAPAADIASGRAYTNTYFEIEQNSYELMFEMLPPLFMRAGMFAFSELMAGFVGLVFYEITIDRTRWFTGYCNLGDRNSPDAMRAAIIEHEKAVYEQGVGTAPKLLENITDAEIADRPLHRPTI
;
A
#
# COMPACT_ATOMS: atom_id res chain seq x y z
N MET A 1 17.04 -21.62 -7.89
CA MET A 1 15.73 -21.12 -7.44
C MET A 1 15.75 -19.62 -7.62
N THR A 2 15.03 -19.10 -8.61
CA THR A 2 14.93 -17.64 -8.79
C THR A 2 14.06 -17.13 -7.65
N GLN A 3 14.62 -16.35 -6.72
CA GLN A 3 13.81 -15.69 -5.70
C GLN A 3 12.82 -14.76 -6.41
N ASP A 4 11.57 -14.79 -6.00
CA ASP A 4 10.58 -13.82 -6.46
C ASP A 4 11.03 -12.41 -6.08
N PRO A 5 10.75 -11.39 -6.93
CA PRO A 5 11.11 -10.01 -6.62
C PRO A 5 10.46 -9.56 -5.30
N PRO A 6 11.11 -8.68 -4.52
CA PRO A 6 10.54 -8.19 -3.27
C PRO A 6 9.22 -7.44 -3.52
N PHE A 7 8.34 -7.42 -2.50
CA PHE A 7 7.12 -6.62 -2.55
C PHE A 7 7.44 -5.13 -2.64
N ARG A 8 6.84 -4.44 -3.61
CA ARG A 8 7.13 -3.04 -3.94
C ARG A 8 5.88 -2.18 -3.99
N LYS A 9 5.85 -1.12 -3.19
CA LYS A 9 4.85 -0.04 -3.31
C LYS A 9 5.14 0.77 -4.58
N ILE A 10 4.15 0.98 -5.43
CA ILE A 10 4.33 1.69 -6.72
C ILE A 10 3.72 3.10 -6.75
N PHE A 11 3.04 3.49 -5.69
CA PHE A 11 2.46 4.82 -5.50
C PHE A 11 2.43 5.14 -4.00
N ASP A 12 3.06 6.25 -3.60
CA ASP A 12 3.26 6.57 -2.19
C ASP A 12 2.02 7.15 -1.50
N GLY A 13 1.10 7.74 -2.27
CA GLY A 13 -0.14 8.32 -1.76
C GLY A 13 -1.32 7.34 -1.71
N VAL A 14 -2.50 7.87 -1.41
CA VAL A 14 -3.78 7.17 -1.53
C VAL A 14 -4.34 7.41 -2.93
N ALA A 15 -4.46 6.37 -3.75
CA ALA A 15 -4.94 6.51 -5.12
C ALA A 15 -6.46 6.72 -5.14
N THR A 16 -6.91 7.76 -5.85
CA THR A 16 -8.31 7.92 -6.25
C THR A 16 -8.74 6.79 -7.18
N HIS A 17 -10.05 6.65 -7.42
CA HIS A 17 -10.54 5.62 -8.35
C HIS A 17 -9.92 5.73 -9.75
N GLU A 18 -9.86 6.95 -10.30
CA GLU A 18 -9.23 7.20 -11.60
C GLU A 18 -7.74 6.83 -11.59
N LYS A 19 -7.02 7.18 -10.52
CA LYS A 19 -5.61 6.85 -10.38
C LYS A 19 -5.39 5.35 -10.23
N MET A 20 -6.28 4.64 -9.53
CA MET A 20 -6.25 3.18 -9.42
C MET A 20 -6.39 2.52 -10.80
N LEU A 21 -7.34 2.98 -11.61
CA LEU A 21 -7.52 2.49 -12.98
C LEU A 21 -6.29 2.79 -13.86
N GLU A 22 -5.71 3.98 -13.75
CA GLU A 22 -4.47 4.36 -14.45
C GLU A 22 -3.31 3.43 -14.07
N LEU A 23 -3.07 3.22 -12.78
CA LEU A 23 -2.00 2.35 -12.28
C LEU A 23 -2.23 0.89 -12.67
N ARG A 24 -3.48 0.41 -12.63
CA ARG A 24 -3.85 -0.94 -13.04
C ARG A 24 -3.57 -1.19 -14.53
N ASN A 25 -3.92 -0.22 -15.38
CA ASN A 25 -3.79 -0.33 -16.83
C ASN A 25 -2.37 -0.02 -17.33
N ARG A 26 -1.43 0.34 -16.44
CA ARG A 26 -0.05 0.65 -16.81
C ARG A 26 0.68 -0.62 -17.25
N VAL A 27 1.18 -0.62 -18.48
CA VAL A 27 2.09 -1.67 -18.97
C VAL A 27 3.48 -1.46 -18.36
N PRO A 28 4.05 -2.47 -17.67
CA PRO A 28 5.41 -2.37 -17.13
C PRO A 28 6.44 -2.23 -18.25
N ASP A 29 7.51 -1.47 -17.99
CA ASP A 29 8.71 -1.48 -18.83
C ASP A 29 9.52 -2.74 -18.51
N ALA A 30 9.21 -3.83 -19.21
CA ALA A 30 9.78 -5.16 -18.97
C ALA A 30 9.85 -5.98 -20.28
N PRO A 31 10.69 -7.03 -20.34
CA PRO A 31 10.71 -7.93 -21.49
C PRO A 31 9.33 -8.49 -21.80
N ALA A 32 9.00 -8.64 -23.09
CA ALA A 32 7.68 -9.12 -23.53
C ALA A 32 7.27 -10.48 -22.92
N ALA A 33 8.25 -11.37 -22.68
CA ALA A 33 8.02 -12.65 -22.02
C ALA A 33 7.58 -12.49 -20.55
N ASP A 34 8.09 -11.49 -19.84
CA ASP A 34 7.73 -11.22 -18.44
C ASP A 34 6.36 -10.53 -18.34
N ILE A 35 5.99 -9.71 -19.33
CA ILE A 35 4.65 -9.15 -19.46
C ILE A 35 3.64 -10.27 -19.74
N ALA A 36 3.93 -11.12 -20.74
CA ALA A 36 3.04 -12.22 -21.14
C ALA A 36 2.84 -13.28 -20.05
N SER A 37 3.86 -13.52 -19.21
CA SER A 37 3.76 -14.44 -18.07
C SER A 37 3.15 -13.80 -16.81
N GLY A 38 2.98 -12.48 -16.78
CA GLY A 38 2.51 -11.73 -15.61
C GLY A 38 3.60 -11.40 -14.59
N ARG A 39 4.81 -11.97 -14.71
CA ARG A 39 5.95 -11.71 -13.82
C ARG A 39 6.32 -10.22 -13.69
N ALA A 40 6.07 -9.43 -14.74
CA ALA A 40 6.32 -7.99 -14.71
C ALA A 40 5.40 -7.23 -13.73
N TYR A 41 4.27 -7.82 -13.35
CA TYR A 41 3.27 -7.21 -12.46
C TYR A 41 3.39 -7.72 -11.02
N THR A 42 3.86 -8.95 -10.82
CA THR A 42 3.87 -9.62 -9.51
C THR A 42 4.56 -8.79 -8.42
N ASN A 43 4.03 -8.92 -7.21
CA ASN A 43 4.60 -8.33 -5.99
C ASN A 43 4.60 -6.79 -5.99
N THR A 44 3.75 -6.15 -6.79
CA THR A 44 3.53 -4.70 -6.71
C THR A 44 2.20 -4.39 -6.03
N TYR A 45 2.16 -3.32 -5.24
CA TYR A 45 0.96 -2.89 -4.52
C TYR A 45 0.90 -1.35 -4.37
N PHE A 46 -0.27 -0.83 -4.02
CA PHE A 46 -0.48 0.57 -3.67
C PHE A 46 -1.73 0.76 -2.81
N GLU A 47 -1.82 1.88 -2.09
CA GLU A 47 -3.01 2.26 -1.31
C GLU A 47 -4.07 2.89 -2.21
N ILE A 48 -5.34 2.62 -1.90
CA ILE A 48 -6.51 3.13 -2.61
C ILE A 48 -7.51 3.74 -1.63
N GLU A 49 -8.42 4.57 -2.13
CA GLU A 49 -9.57 5.04 -1.35
C GLU A 49 -10.54 3.90 -1.00
N GLN A 50 -11.22 4.03 0.14
CA GLN A 50 -12.29 3.12 0.57
C GLN A 50 -13.35 2.93 -0.52
N ASN A 51 -13.84 4.03 -1.10
CA ASN A 51 -14.83 4.00 -2.16
C ASN A 51 -14.35 3.16 -3.36
N SER A 52 -13.05 3.16 -3.67
CA SER A 52 -12.52 2.31 -4.74
C SER A 52 -12.53 0.83 -4.37
N TYR A 53 -12.21 0.49 -3.12
CA TYR A 53 -12.30 -0.88 -2.62
C TYR A 53 -13.74 -1.40 -2.67
N GLU A 54 -14.70 -0.62 -2.18
CA GLU A 54 -16.12 -0.95 -2.15
C GLU A 54 -16.70 -1.09 -3.57
N LEU A 55 -16.43 -0.13 -4.46
CA LEU A 55 -16.85 -0.21 -5.87
C LEU A 55 -16.30 -1.46 -6.56
N MET A 56 -15.05 -1.83 -6.29
CA MET A 56 -14.48 -3.04 -6.88
C MET A 56 -15.14 -4.30 -6.30
N PHE A 57 -15.42 -4.34 -5.00
CA PHE A 57 -16.11 -5.45 -4.37
C PHE A 57 -17.51 -5.72 -4.98
N GLU A 58 -18.24 -4.66 -5.34
CA GLU A 58 -19.57 -4.78 -5.93
C GLU A 58 -19.56 -5.14 -7.42
N MET A 59 -18.47 -4.86 -8.14
CA MET A 59 -18.44 -4.95 -9.61
C MET A 59 -18.43 -6.37 -10.16
N LEU A 60 -17.72 -7.31 -9.52
CA LEU A 60 -17.57 -8.69 -10.00
C LEU A 60 -17.61 -9.68 -8.84
N PRO A 61 -18.19 -10.89 -9.03
CA PRO A 61 -18.12 -11.93 -8.02
C PRO A 61 -16.63 -12.27 -7.77
N PRO A 62 -16.18 -12.23 -6.51
CA PRO A 62 -14.77 -12.46 -6.21
C PRO A 62 -14.40 -13.91 -6.47
N LEU A 63 -13.20 -14.13 -7.02
CA LEU A 63 -12.61 -15.47 -7.18
C LEU A 63 -12.44 -16.17 -5.83
N PHE A 64 -12.07 -15.39 -4.82
CA PHE A 64 -12.12 -15.78 -3.42
C PHE A 64 -12.38 -14.56 -2.55
N MET A 65 -12.92 -14.81 -1.36
CA MET A 65 -13.05 -13.83 -0.30
C MET A 65 -12.54 -14.45 1.01
N ARG A 66 -11.75 -13.69 1.77
CA ARG A 66 -11.24 -14.03 3.10
C ARG A 66 -11.33 -12.77 3.99
N ALA A 67 -11.00 -12.90 5.27
CA ALA A 67 -11.11 -11.80 6.24
C ALA A 67 -10.34 -10.54 5.78
N GLY A 68 -11.07 -9.52 5.32
CA GLY A 68 -10.50 -8.27 4.81
C GLY A 68 -9.71 -8.41 3.51
N MET A 69 -10.00 -9.40 2.66
CA MET A 69 -9.39 -9.48 1.33
C MET A 69 -10.29 -10.20 0.32
N PHE A 70 -10.15 -9.83 -0.96
CA PHE A 70 -10.77 -10.54 -2.06
C PHE A 70 -9.94 -10.39 -3.34
N ALA A 71 -10.12 -11.30 -4.29
CA ALA A 71 -9.50 -11.21 -5.62
C ALA A 71 -10.55 -11.21 -6.72
N PHE A 72 -10.25 -10.52 -7.82
CA PHE A 72 -11.06 -10.60 -9.03
C PHE A 72 -10.89 -11.96 -9.74
N SER A 73 -11.95 -12.40 -10.42
CA SER A 73 -11.92 -13.58 -11.29
C SER A 73 -11.12 -13.36 -12.58
N GLU A 74 -10.97 -12.10 -12.99
CA GLU A 74 -10.17 -11.73 -14.15
C GLU A 74 -8.68 -11.66 -13.78
N LEU A 75 -7.90 -12.53 -14.42
CA LEU A 75 -6.44 -12.57 -14.29
C LEU A 75 -5.83 -11.62 -15.31
N MET A 76 -4.75 -10.94 -14.92
CA MET A 76 -4.00 -10.05 -15.81
C MET A 76 -3.23 -10.82 -16.88
N ALA A 77 -2.48 -11.84 -16.44
CA ALA A 77 -1.68 -12.71 -17.30
C ALA A 77 -1.24 -13.95 -16.51
N GLY A 78 -1.30 -15.13 -17.14
CA GLY A 78 -1.02 -16.38 -16.45
C GLY A 78 -1.91 -16.57 -15.22
N PHE A 79 -1.30 -16.71 -14.05
CA PHE A 79 -1.98 -16.82 -12.75
C PHE A 79 -1.97 -15.51 -11.94
N VAL A 80 -1.52 -14.40 -12.53
CA VAL A 80 -1.40 -13.13 -11.81
C VAL A 80 -2.74 -12.41 -11.79
N GLY A 81 -3.26 -12.16 -10.60
CA GLY A 81 -4.54 -11.49 -10.38
C GLY A 81 -4.40 -10.30 -9.43
N LEU A 82 -5.37 -9.39 -9.52
CA LEU A 82 -5.46 -8.24 -8.64
C LEU A 82 -6.20 -8.62 -7.35
N VAL A 83 -5.57 -8.39 -6.20
CA VAL A 83 -6.11 -8.67 -4.88
C VAL A 83 -6.29 -7.36 -4.14
N PHE A 84 -7.42 -7.22 -3.46
CA PHE A 84 -7.79 -6.08 -2.65
C PHE A 84 -7.70 -6.45 -1.17
N TYR A 85 -7.26 -5.49 -0.36
CA TYR A 85 -7.01 -5.67 1.07
C TYR A 85 -7.62 -4.56 1.88
N GLU A 86 -8.31 -4.92 2.94
CA GLU A 86 -8.63 -4.07 4.08
C GLU A 86 -7.67 -4.42 5.23
N ILE A 87 -6.89 -3.43 5.66
CA ILE A 87 -5.83 -3.63 6.66
C ILE A 87 -5.93 -2.53 7.70
N THR A 88 -6.01 -2.94 8.98
CA THR A 88 -5.90 -2.03 10.12
C THR A 88 -4.45 -1.95 10.57
N ILE A 89 -3.89 -0.74 10.56
CA ILE A 89 -2.51 -0.47 10.98
C ILE A 89 -2.51 0.52 12.14
N ASP A 90 -2.79 1.78 11.82
CA ASP A 90 -3.09 2.91 12.71
C ASP A 90 -4.59 3.26 12.63
N ARG A 91 -5.10 3.27 11.40
CA ARG A 91 -6.50 3.30 11.01
C ARG A 91 -6.76 2.16 10.01
N THR A 92 -8.02 1.96 9.65
CA THR A 92 -8.35 1.11 8.50
C THR A 92 -7.90 1.80 7.21
N ARG A 93 -7.19 1.04 6.38
CA ARG A 93 -6.61 1.46 5.09
C ARG A 93 -6.88 0.37 4.06
N TRP A 94 -7.02 0.78 2.80
CA TRP A 94 -7.36 -0.11 1.71
C TRP A 94 -6.23 -0.15 0.69
N PHE A 95 -5.88 -1.35 0.24
CA PHE A 95 -4.80 -1.56 -0.69
C PHE A 95 -5.25 -2.46 -1.83
N THR A 96 -4.52 -2.40 -2.93
CA THR A 96 -4.61 -3.38 -4.00
C THR A 96 -3.21 -3.76 -4.48
N GLY A 97 -3.07 -4.98 -5.00
CA GLY A 97 -1.79 -5.46 -5.51
C GLY A 97 -1.87 -6.74 -6.31
N TYR A 98 -0.85 -6.96 -7.13
CA TYR A 98 -0.78 -8.09 -8.06
C TYR A 98 -0.12 -9.31 -7.43
N CYS A 99 -0.91 -10.36 -7.24
CA CYS A 99 -0.46 -11.61 -6.64
C CYS A 99 -0.45 -12.74 -7.67
N ASN A 100 0.51 -13.66 -7.54
CA ASN A 100 0.46 -14.91 -8.28
C ASN A 100 -0.54 -15.86 -7.59
N LEU A 101 -1.76 -15.96 -8.11
CA LEU A 101 -2.84 -16.76 -7.52
C LEU A 101 -2.65 -18.28 -7.72
N GLY A 102 -1.65 -18.70 -8.49
CA GLY A 102 -1.18 -20.08 -8.54
C GLY A 102 -0.43 -20.48 -7.25
N ASP A 103 0.16 -19.51 -6.55
CA ASP A 103 0.67 -19.67 -5.18
C ASP A 103 -0.37 -19.18 -4.18
N ARG A 104 -0.93 -20.13 -3.42
CA ARG A 104 -1.98 -19.85 -2.43
C ARG A 104 -1.52 -18.93 -1.30
N ASN A 105 -0.21 -18.81 -1.07
CA ASN A 105 0.38 -17.96 -0.03
C ASN A 105 0.65 -16.53 -0.51
N SER A 106 0.66 -16.28 -1.83
CA SER A 106 1.01 -14.97 -2.39
C SER A 106 0.17 -13.81 -1.84
N PRO A 107 -1.18 -13.92 -1.70
CA PRO A 107 -2.00 -12.86 -1.10
C PRO A 107 -1.66 -12.58 0.38
N ASP A 108 -1.47 -13.63 1.18
CA ASP A 108 -1.16 -13.49 2.60
C ASP A 108 0.26 -12.91 2.81
N ALA A 109 1.21 -13.32 1.98
CA ALA A 109 2.57 -12.76 1.96
C ALA A 109 2.58 -11.28 1.59
N MET A 110 1.79 -10.88 0.59
CA MET A 110 1.64 -9.47 0.23
C MET A 110 1.02 -8.66 1.38
N ARG A 111 -0.04 -9.17 2.02
CA ARG A 111 -0.67 -8.50 3.17
C ARG A 111 0.35 -8.28 4.31
N ALA A 112 1.15 -9.30 4.62
CA ALA A 112 2.20 -9.20 5.63
C ALA A 112 3.25 -8.12 5.28
N ALA A 113 3.70 -8.10 4.02
CA ALA A 113 4.67 -7.11 3.54
C ALA A 113 4.11 -5.67 3.57
N ILE A 114 2.82 -5.48 3.23
CA ILE A 114 2.15 -4.18 3.36
C ILE A 114 2.14 -3.74 4.83
N ILE A 115 1.75 -4.62 5.76
CA ILE A 115 1.69 -4.30 7.19
C ILE A 115 3.08 -3.91 7.71
N GLU A 116 4.11 -4.68 7.38
CA GLU A 116 5.49 -4.40 7.81
C GLU A 116 5.98 -3.05 7.29
N HIS A 117 5.82 -2.80 5.98
CA HIS A 117 6.23 -1.55 5.35
C HIS A 117 5.52 -0.34 5.95
N GLU A 118 4.19 -0.38 6.03
CA GLU A 118 3.39 0.76 6.45
C GLU A 118 3.48 1.03 7.96
N LYS A 119 3.72 0.01 8.79
CA LYS A 119 4.07 0.20 10.21
C LYS A 119 5.41 0.91 10.37
N ALA A 120 6.42 0.49 9.63
CA ALA A 120 7.74 1.13 9.68
C ALA A 120 7.67 2.61 9.25
N VAL A 121 6.90 2.91 8.19
CA VAL A 121 6.66 4.29 7.74
C VAL A 121 5.94 5.11 8.82
N TYR A 122 4.89 4.55 9.43
CA TYR A 122 4.16 5.21 10.51
C TYR A 122 5.07 5.50 11.71
N GLU A 123 5.87 4.53 12.16
CA GLU A 123 6.78 4.67 13.29
C GLU A 123 7.88 5.71 13.03
N GLN A 124 8.39 5.79 11.79
CA GLN A 124 9.36 6.83 11.40
C GLN A 124 8.73 8.23 11.37
N GLY A 125 7.50 8.35 10.87
CA GLY A 125 6.74 9.61 10.87
C GLY A 125 6.36 10.09 12.27
N VAL A 126 5.98 9.18 13.16
CA VAL A 126 5.73 9.46 14.57
C VAL A 126 7.03 9.69 15.32
N GLY A 127 8.16 9.10 14.92
CA GLY A 127 9.45 9.23 15.62
C GLY A 127 10.13 10.61 15.52
N THR A 128 9.61 11.53 14.70
CA THR A 128 10.19 12.87 14.48
C THR A 128 9.41 14.02 15.13
N ALA A 129 8.13 13.84 15.48
CA ALA A 129 7.31 14.91 16.10
C ALA A 129 7.39 14.99 17.65
N PRO A 130 7.36 13.88 18.43
CA PRO A 130 7.42 13.91 19.89
C PRO A 130 8.81 14.28 20.42
N LYS A 131 9.88 13.86 19.72
CA LYS A 131 11.26 14.13 20.14
C LYS A 131 11.65 15.61 20.13
N LEU A 132 10.89 16.44 19.40
CA LEU A 132 11.11 17.89 19.37
C LEU A 132 10.48 18.59 20.60
N LEU A 133 9.47 17.98 21.21
CA LEU A 133 8.78 18.51 22.38
C LEU A 133 9.36 17.97 23.69
N GLU A 134 9.82 16.72 23.72
CA GLU A 134 10.36 16.07 24.93
C GLU A 134 11.75 16.56 25.36
N ASN A 135 12.44 17.34 24.51
CA ASN A 135 13.78 17.85 24.78
C ASN A 135 13.83 19.36 25.05
N ILE A 136 12.69 20.03 25.21
CA ILE A 136 12.71 21.41 25.69
C ILE A 136 12.85 21.37 27.21
N THR A 137 14.05 21.70 27.68
CA THR A 137 14.28 21.91 29.10
C THR A 137 13.64 23.24 29.55
N ASP A 138 13.13 23.34 30.78
CA ASP A 138 12.53 24.58 31.32
C ASP A 138 13.48 25.80 31.21
N ALA A 139 14.80 25.56 31.17
CA ALA A 139 15.82 26.58 30.95
C ALA A 139 15.80 27.21 29.54
N GLU A 140 15.39 26.48 28.50
CA GLU A 140 15.35 26.97 27.11
C GLU A 140 14.08 27.80 26.83
N ILE A 141 13.03 27.61 27.62
CA ILE A 141 11.82 28.46 27.59
C ILE A 141 12.12 29.84 28.20
N ALA A 142 12.97 29.89 29.23
CA ALA A 142 13.32 31.12 29.93
C ALA A 142 14.23 32.07 29.12
N ASP A 143 15.00 31.56 28.17
CA ASP A 143 15.94 32.35 27.34
C ASP A 143 15.32 32.84 26.02
N ARG A 144 14.07 32.45 25.73
CA ARG A 144 13.33 33.03 24.60
C ARG A 144 12.83 34.42 24.97
N PRO A 145 13.27 35.49 24.28
CA PRO A 145 12.73 36.81 24.53
C PRO A 145 11.24 36.80 24.20
N LEU A 146 10.40 37.06 25.20
CA LEU A 146 8.99 37.38 25.01
C LEU A 146 8.91 38.54 24.02
N HIS A 147 8.53 38.25 22.78
CA HIS A 147 8.28 39.29 21.81
C HIS A 147 7.08 40.10 22.33
N ARG A 148 7.38 41.27 22.92
CA ARG A 148 6.36 42.23 23.32
C ARG A 148 5.67 42.67 22.02
N PRO A 149 4.33 42.54 21.91
CA PRO A 149 3.64 43.15 20.80
C PRO A 149 3.77 44.66 20.94
N THR A 150 4.28 45.31 19.91
CA THR A 150 4.18 46.77 19.77
C THR A 150 2.69 47.09 19.58
N ILE A 151 2.18 47.95 20.46
CA ILE A 151 0.80 48.50 20.43
C ILE A 151 0.59 49.27 19.12
#